data_AF-A0A3A5RGP3-F1
#
_entry.id   AF-A0A3A5RGP3-F1
#
_cell.length_a   1.000
_cell.length_b   1.000
_cell.length_c   1.000
_cell.angle_alpha   90.00
_cell.angle_beta   90.00
_cell.angle_gamma   90.00
#
_symmetry.space_group_name_H-M   'P 1'
#
loop_
_entity.id
_entity.type
_entity.pdbx_description
1 polymer ?
#
loop_
_entity_poly.entity_id
_entity_poly.type
_entity_poly.pdbx_seq_one_letter_code
_entity_poly.pdbx_strand_id
1 'polypeptide(L)'
;MKKNPLFVAVSNQKGGVGKSTMLVTLASLLNYSMGKNVAIVDCDATQRSLFNLRERDMEMVEINKKYMVLLEEQRLRGCRIYPIRQAKPENARQVAGELAAKADFDIVFIDLPGSMDISGVLQTIFNVDYVLTPIAADNFVMDSSFVFAKSVMKCAENRKNIPLKDVFLFWTKVKKRSNTEVLDNYMALMKKQGLKILDSMIPDLCRYDKELSSRTRTYFRCSLLPPPAGQLKGSGLQELANELIVKFNL
;
A
#
# COMPACT_ATOMS: atom_id res chain seq x y z
N MET A 1 -7.54 23.68 -12.17
CA MET A 1 -6.28 23.07 -12.65
C MET A 1 -6.33 21.60 -12.29
N LYS A 2 -6.00 20.67 -13.21
CA LYS A 2 -5.92 19.24 -12.86
C LYS A 2 -4.85 19.04 -11.80
N LYS A 3 -5.16 18.29 -10.73
CA LYS A 3 -4.19 17.96 -9.69
C LYS A 3 -3.19 16.96 -10.28
N ASN A 4 -1.89 17.19 -10.11
CA ASN A 4 -0.89 16.16 -10.43
C ASN A 4 -0.89 15.15 -9.28
N PRO A 5 -1.32 13.89 -9.49
CA PRO A 5 -1.29 12.90 -8.43
C PRO A 5 0.14 12.54 -8.07
N LEU A 6 0.34 12.09 -6.83
CA LEU A 6 1.58 11.41 -6.46
C LEU A 6 1.56 9.97 -6.97
N PHE A 7 2.65 9.56 -7.60
CA PHE A 7 2.88 8.15 -7.93
C PHE A 7 3.67 7.50 -6.81
N VAL A 8 3.13 6.46 -6.18
CA VAL A 8 3.79 5.80 -5.03
C VAL A 8 3.87 4.30 -5.28
N ALA A 9 5.08 3.76 -5.40
CA ALA A 9 5.27 2.33 -5.52
C ALA A 9 5.28 1.66 -4.14
N VAL A 10 4.56 0.56 -3.98
CA VAL A 10 4.67 -0.31 -2.80
C VAL A 10 5.60 -1.47 -3.16
N SER A 11 6.79 -1.50 -2.56
CA SER A 11 7.82 -2.45 -2.96
C SER A 11 8.72 -2.91 -1.81
N ASN A 12 9.13 -4.17 -1.89
CA ASN A 12 10.12 -4.82 -1.05
C ASN A 12 10.57 -6.12 -1.74
N GLN A 13 11.89 -6.37 -1.76
CA GLN A 13 12.53 -7.58 -2.28
C GLN A 13 12.16 -8.86 -1.50
N LYS A 14 11.61 -8.74 -0.28
CA LYS A 14 11.11 -9.89 0.46
C LYS A 14 9.61 -10.10 0.22
N GLY A 15 9.25 -11.31 -0.21
CA GLY A 15 7.86 -11.76 -0.24
C GLY A 15 7.27 -11.90 1.17
N GLY A 16 5.94 -11.77 1.30
CA GLY A 16 5.23 -12.04 2.55
C GLY A 16 5.30 -10.94 3.63
N VAL A 17 5.88 -9.78 3.33
CA VAL A 17 5.92 -8.60 4.23
C VAL A 17 4.58 -7.85 4.34
N GLY A 18 3.58 -8.24 3.55
CA GLY A 18 2.24 -7.64 3.58
C GLY A 18 1.99 -6.50 2.59
N LYS A 19 2.79 -6.35 1.52
CA LYS A 19 2.64 -5.28 0.50
C LYS A 19 1.21 -5.06 0.02
N SER A 20 0.63 -6.03 -0.69
CA SER A 20 -0.70 -5.93 -1.28
C SER A 20 -1.79 -5.79 -0.19
N THR A 21 -1.65 -6.50 0.93
CA THR A 21 -2.56 -6.37 2.09
C THR A 21 -2.57 -4.94 2.65
N MET A 22 -1.38 -4.35 2.86
CA MET A 22 -1.28 -2.98 3.37
C MET A 22 -1.76 -1.98 2.34
N LEU A 23 -1.42 -2.18 1.06
CA LEU A 23 -1.82 -1.30 -0.02
C LEU A 23 -3.35 -1.24 -0.15
N VAL A 24 -4.04 -2.39 -0.23
CA VAL A 24 -5.51 -2.37 -0.40
C VAL A 24 -6.23 -1.82 0.82
N THR A 25 -5.77 -2.15 2.04
CA THR A 25 -6.40 -1.64 3.26
C THR A 25 -6.18 -0.14 3.43
N LEU A 26 -4.98 0.35 3.13
CA LEU A 26 -4.65 1.78 3.13
C LEU A 26 -5.42 2.53 2.03
N ALA A 27 -5.46 2.02 0.80
CA ALA A 27 -6.19 2.62 -0.31
C ALA A 27 -7.69 2.74 0.00
N SER A 28 -8.30 1.67 0.52
CA SER A 28 -9.70 1.70 0.95
C SER A 28 -9.95 2.67 2.09
N LEU A 29 -9.07 2.76 3.09
CA LEU A 29 -9.22 3.73 4.17
C LEU A 29 -9.12 5.17 3.66
N LEU A 30 -8.06 5.48 2.89
CA LEU A 30 -7.82 6.80 2.31
C LEU A 30 -9.00 7.25 1.44
N ASN A 31 -9.49 6.36 0.59
CA ASN A 31 -10.52 6.71 -0.39
C ASN A 31 -11.92 6.79 0.22
N TYR A 32 -12.27 5.83 1.07
CA TYR A 32 -13.65 5.66 1.52
C TYR A 32 -13.96 6.31 2.86
N SER A 33 -12.93 6.64 3.65
CA SER A 33 -13.10 7.23 4.98
C SER A 33 -12.36 8.56 5.16
N MET A 34 -11.35 8.86 4.34
CA MET A 34 -10.50 10.05 4.52
C MET A 34 -10.54 11.03 3.34
N GLY A 35 -11.45 10.81 2.39
CA GLY A 35 -11.76 11.75 1.31
C GLY A 35 -10.64 11.95 0.29
N LYS A 36 -9.72 10.99 0.15
CA LYS A 36 -8.67 11.05 -0.88
C LYS A 36 -9.11 10.33 -2.15
N ASN A 37 -8.77 10.84 -3.33
CA ASN A 37 -9.01 10.15 -4.58
C ASN A 37 -7.82 9.23 -4.89
N VAL A 38 -8.05 7.92 -4.82
CA VAL A 38 -7.00 6.90 -4.99
C VAL A 38 -7.17 6.18 -6.33
N ALA A 39 -6.06 5.68 -6.90
CA ALA A 39 -6.06 4.63 -7.91
C ALA A 39 -4.95 3.62 -7.63
N ILE A 40 -5.08 2.40 -8.17
CA ILE A 40 -4.04 1.37 -8.06
C ILE A 40 -3.68 0.83 -9.45
N VAL A 41 -2.38 0.71 -9.71
CA VAL A 41 -1.81 -0.11 -10.77
C VAL A 41 -1.25 -1.37 -10.11
N ASP A 42 -1.80 -2.53 -10.46
CA ASP A 42 -1.39 -3.82 -9.94
C ASP A 42 -0.40 -4.47 -10.90
N CYS A 43 0.86 -4.59 -10.48
CA CYS A 43 1.90 -5.25 -11.26
C CYS A 43 2.28 -6.65 -10.76
N ASP A 44 1.58 -7.17 -9.75
CA ASP A 44 1.75 -8.53 -9.29
C ASP A 44 0.68 -9.44 -9.93
N ALA A 45 1.05 -10.14 -11.00
CA ALA A 45 0.15 -11.02 -11.74
C ALA A 45 -0.09 -12.40 -11.06
N THR A 46 0.29 -12.56 -9.78
CA THR A 46 0.08 -13.82 -9.05
C THR A 46 -1.36 -13.92 -8.48
N GLN A 47 -1.69 -15.04 -7.84
CA GLN A 47 -2.97 -15.22 -7.14
C GLN A 47 -3.25 -14.15 -6.06
N ARG A 48 -2.22 -13.46 -5.57
CA ARG A 48 -2.33 -12.38 -4.58
C ARG A 48 -2.57 -11.00 -5.19
N SER A 49 -2.75 -10.93 -6.52
CA SER A 49 -3.15 -9.74 -7.27
C SER A 49 -4.33 -9.01 -6.60
N LEU A 50 -4.21 -7.70 -6.51
CA LEU A 50 -5.27 -6.80 -6.05
C LEU A 50 -6.44 -6.72 -7.03
N PHE A 51 -6.19 -6.94 -8.32
CA PHE A 51 -7.24 -7.09 -9.31
C PHE A 51 -8.09 -8.33 -9.02
N ASN A 52 -7.47 -9.49 -8.76
CA ASN A 52 -8.22 -10.71 -8.42
C ASN A 52 -8.98 -10.57 -7.10
N LEU A 53 -8.46 -9.80 -6.12
CA LEU A 53 -9.20 -9.45 -4.91
C LEU A 53 -10.45 -8.64 -5.22
N ARG A 54 -10.36 -7.66 -6.14
CA ARG A 54 -11.51 -6.86 -6.58
C ARG A 54 -12.60 -7.71 -7.20
N GLU A 55 -12.25 -8.67 -8.07
CA GLU A 55 -13.22 -9.60 -8.66
C GLU A 55 -13.97 -10.38 -7.57
N ARG A 56 -13.24 -10.98 -6.61
CA ARG A 56 -13.85 -11.70 -5.48
C ARG A 56 -14.73 -10.81 -4.59
N ASP A 57 -14.29 -9.57 -4.34
CA ASP A 57 -15.09 -8.61 -3.57
C ASP A 57 -16.40 -8.29 -4.30
N MET A 58 -16.38 -8.14 -5.63
CA MET A 58 -17.59 -7.90 -6.44
C MET A 58 -18.55 -9.10 -6.39
N GLU A 59 -18.04 -10.31 -6.61
CA GLU A 59 -18.84 -11.55 -6.48
C GLU A 59 -19.51 -11.63 -5.09
N MET A 60 -18.77 -11.32 -4.01
CA MET A 60 -19.31 -11.34 -2.65
C MET A 60 -20.39 -10.27 -2.42
N VAL A 61 -20.24 -9.08 -3.01
CA VAL A 61 -21.25 -8.02 -2.94
C VAL A 61 -22.53 -8.43 -3.67
N GLU A 62 -22.42 -9.09 -4.82
CA GLU A 62 -23.57 -9.54 -5.61
C GLU A 62 -24.42 -10.57 -4.86
N ILE A 63 -23.78 -11.52 -4.16
CA ILE A 63 -24.49 -12.60 -3.46
C ILE A 63 -24.92 -12.23 -2.04
N ASN A 64 -24.30 -11.23 -1.41
CA ASN A 64 -24.58 -10.86 -0.02
C ASN A 64 -25.26 -9.49 0.08
N LYS A 65 -26.58 -9.51 0.32
CA LYS A 65 -27.42 -8.32 0.46
C LYS A 65 -26.87 -7.28 1.44
N LYS A 66 -26.20 -7.69 2.52
CA LYS A 66 -25.60 -6.76 3.48
C LYS A 66 -24.48 -5.94 2.85
N TYR A 67 -23.59 -6.57 2.08
CA TYR A 67 -22.49 -5.87 1.42
C TYR A 67 -23.00 -4.99 0.27
N MET A 68 -24.03 -5.44 -0.46
CA MET A 68 -24.71 -4.62 -1.46
C MET A 68 -25.27 -3.32 -0.86
N VAL A 69 -25.98 -3.41 0.28
CA VAL A 69 -26.49 -2.22 0.98
C VAL A 69 -25.36 -1.29 1.40
N LEU A 70 -24.28 -1.81 1.98
CA LEU A 70 -23.12 -0.99 2.38
C LEU A 70 -22.45 -0.29 1.19
N LEU A 71 -22.34 -0.97 0.05
CA LEU A 71 -21.76 -0.40 -1.17
C LEU A 71 -22.66 0.70 -1.74
N GLU A 72 -23.98 0.50 -1.71
CA GLU A 72 -24.94 1.49 -2.17
C GLU A 72 -24.98 2.73 -1.27
N GLU A 73 -24.99 2.55 0.06
CA GLU A 73 -24.86 3.66 1.02
C GLU A 73 -23.57 4.47 0.80
N GLN A 74 -22.48 3.80 0.44
CA GLN A 74 -21.24 4.47 0.08
C GLN A 74 -21.37 5.28 -1.21
N ARG A 75 -22.00 4.74 -2.25
CA ARG A 75 -22.28 5.46 -3.52
C ARG A 75 -23.18 6.67 -3.29
N LEU A 76 -24.22 6.53 -2.47
CA LEU A 76 -25.14 7.62 -2.11
C LEU A 76 -24.43 8.76 -1.35
N ARG A 77 -23.36 8.47 -0.62
CA ARG A 77 -22.46 9.49 -0.01
C ARG A 77 -21.51 10.15 -1.02
N GLY A 78 -21.57 9.78 -2.30
CA GLY A 78 -20.70 10.32 -3.35
C GLY A 78 -19.31 9.68 -3.39
N CYS A 79 -19.05 8.64 -2.61
CA CYS A 79 -17.75 7.96 -2.63
C CYS A 79 -17.61 7.13 -3.91
N ARG A 80 -16.57 7.44 -4.71
CA ARG A 80 -16.25 6.71 -5.94
C ARG A 80 -15.39 5.51 -5.63
N ILE A 81 -15.69 4.36 -6.26
CA ILE A 81 -14.84 3.18 -6.18
C ILE A 81 -13.55 3.45 -6.97
N TYR A 82 -12.40 3.33 -6.29
CA TYR A 82 -11.13 3.56 -6.95
C TYR A 82 -10.83 2.46 -7.99
N PRO A 83 -10.25 2.81 -9.16
CA PRO A 83 -9.90 1.83 -10.16
C PRO A 83 -8.67 1.02 -9.74
N ILE A 84 -8.66 -0.27 -10.10
CA ILE A 84 -7.48 -1.13 -10.07
C ILE A 84 -7.23 -1.57 -11.51
N ARG A 85 -6.03 -1.32 -12.03
CA ARG A 85 -5.62 -1.72 -13.39
C ARG A 85 -4.41 -2.62 -13.32
N GLN A 86 -4.47 -3.76 -14.01
CA GLN A 86 -3.30 -4.61 -14.17
C GLN A 86 -2.33 -4.01 -15.18
N ALA A 87 -1.04 -4.13 -14.91
CA ALA A 87 0.02 -3.77 -15.84
C ALA A 87 1.25 -4.63 -15.59
N LYS A 88 2.09 -4.85 -16.60
CA LYS A 88 3.45 -5.34 -16.33
C LYS A 88 4.27 -4.22 -15.66
N PRO A 89 5.29 -4.55 -14.85
CA PRO A 89 6.10 -3.52 -14.20
C PRO A 89 6.70 -2.51 -15.17
N GLU A 90 7.10 -2.89 -16.39
CA GLU A 90 7.65 -1.96 -17.39
C GLU A 90 6.63 -0.88 -17.82
N ASN A 91 5.35 -1.22 -17.82
CA ASN A 91 4.26 -0.36 -18.28
C ASN A 91 3.57 0.40 -17.14
N ALA A 92 3.96 0.14 -15.89
CA ALA A 92 3.27 0.63 -14.70
C ALA A 92 3.12 2.16 -14.69
N ARG A 93 4.19 2.88 -15.01
CA ARG A 93 4.20 4.35 -15.03
C ARG A 93 3.32 4.94 -16.12
N GLN A 94 3.27 4.29 -17.29
CA GLN A 94 2.39 4.69 -18.39
C GLN A 94 0.93 4.53 -17.97
N VAL A 95 0.55 3.34 -17.49
CA VAL A 95 -0.83 3.05 -17.04
C VAL A 95 -1.25 3.99 -15.91
N ALA A 96 -0.34 4.30 -14.98
CA ALA A 96 -0.59 5.28 -13.92
C ALA A 96 -0.86 6.69 -14.48
N GLY A 97 -0.11 7.11 -15.51
CA GLY A 97 -0.34 8.37 -16.23
C GLY A 97 -1.67 8.43 -16.98
N GLU A 98 -2.07 7.32 -17.61
CA GLU A 98 -3.37 7.21 -18.28
C GLU A 98 -4.54 7.28 -17.29
N LEU A 99 -4.40 6.71 -16.09
CA LEU A 99 -5.37 6.88 -15.01
C LEU A 99 -5.44 8.33 -14.56
N ALA A 100 -4.28 8.96 -14.28
CA ALA A 100 -4.18 10.36 -13.89
C ALA A 100 -4.79 11.33 -14.92
N ALA A 101 -4.76 10.98 -16.21
CA ALA A 101 -5.39 11.80 -17.25
C ALA A 101 -6.93 11.77 -17.21
N LYS A 102 -7.52 10.66 -16.71
CA LYS A 102 -8.98 10.39 -16.73
C LYS A 102 -9.74 10.96 -15.54
N ALA A 103 -9.09 11.18 -14.41
CA ALA A 103 -9.73 11.74 -13.21
C ALA A 103 -8.71 12.43 -12.30
N ASP A 104 -9.19 13.32 -11.43
CA ASP A 104 -8.36 14.02 -10.45
C ASP A 104 -8.05 13.10 -9.25
N PHE A 105 -6.94 12.38 -9.32
CA PHE A 105 -6.42 11.58 -8.22
C PHE A 105 -5.48 12.40 -7.32
N ASP A 106 -5.50 12.11 -6.03
CA ASP A 106 -4.49 12.61 -5.09
C ASP A 106 -3.26 11.71 -5.12
N ILE A 107 -3.48 10.40 -5.25
CA ILE A 107 -2.44 9.39 -5.22
C ILE A 107 -2.78 8.22 -6.14
N VAL A 108 -1.78 7.76 -6.90
CA VAL A 108 -1.82 6.53 -7.67
C VAL A 108 -0.77 5.59 -7.13
N PHE A 109 -1.22 4.52 -6.49
CA PHE A 109 -0.33 3.48 -5.98
C PHE A 109 0.05 2.49 -7.08
N ILE A 110 1.24 1.93 -6.99
CA ILE A 110 1.73 0.87 -7.88
C ILE A 110 2.15 -0.32 -7.00
N ASP A 111 1.41 -1.43 -7.05
CA ASP A 111 1.79 -2.66 -6.34
C ASP A 111 2.86 -3.38 -7.16
N LEU A 112 4.09 -3.41 -6.66
CA LEU A 112 5.19 -4.08 -7.35
C LEU A 112 5.35 -5.52 -6.84
N PRO A 113 5.73 -6.45 -7.73
CA PRO A 113 5.97 -7.83 -7.33
C PRO A 113 7.16 -7.90 -6.35
N GLY A 114 7.22 -9.00 -5.58
CA GLY A 114 8.22 -9.14 -4.52
C GLY A 114 9.66 -9.41 -4.97
N SER A 115 9.95 -9.55 -6.26
CA SER A 115 11.30 -9.79 -6.77
C SER A 115 11.78 -8.59 -7.60
N MET A 116 13.01 -8.16 -7.31
CA MET A 116 13.71 -7.11 -8.08
C MET A 116 14.26 -7.61 -9.41
N ASP A 117 14.37 -8.93 -9.59
CA ASP A 117 14.87 -9.55 -10.82
C ASP A 117 13.81 -9.54 -11.93
N ILE A 118 12.56 -9.24 -11.59
CA ILE A 118 11.50 -9.07 -12.57
C ILE A 118 11.78 -7.79 -13.34
N SER A 119 11.82 -7.92 -14.67
CA SER A 119 12.01 -6.82 -15.59
C SER A 119 11.03 -5.66 -15.30
N GLY A 120 11.52 -4.43 -15.45
CA GLY A 120 10.75 -3.21 -15.22
C GLY A 120 10.57 -2.77 -13.76
N VAL A 121 10.76 -3.64 -12.76
CA VAL A 121 10.55 -3.27 -11.34
C VAL A 121 11.44 -2.11 -10.91
N LEU A 122 12.75 -2.21 -11.16
CA LEU A 122 13.72 -1.18 -10.81
C LEU A 122 13.47 0.12 -11.60
N GLN A 123 13.10 0.02 -12.87
CA GLN A 123 12.77 1.18 -13.70
C GLN A 123 11.54 1.92 -13.16
N THR A 124 10.52 1.18 -12.71
CA THR A 124 9.31 1.76 -12.14
C THR A 124 9.59 2.43 -10.80
N ILE A 125 10.42 1.82 -9.94
CA ILE A 125 10.89 2.44 -8.69
C ILE A 125 11.50 3.83 -8.92
N PHE A 126 12.33 3.99 -9.95
CA PHE A 126 12.95 5.29 -10.22
C PHE A 126 12.02 6.32 -10.88
N ASN A 127 10.86 5.88 -11.40
CA ASN A 127 9.91 6.73 -12.12
C ASN A 127 8.65 7.10 -11.32
N VAL A 128 8.60 6.78 -10.03
CA VAL A 128 7.56 7.21 -9.07
C VAL A 128 8.08 8.34 -8.18
N ASP A 129 7.19 9.07 -7.49
CA ASP A 129 7.58 10.11 -6.54
C ASP A 129 8.18 9.51 -5.26
N TYR A 130 7.58 8.43 -4.76
CA TYR A 130 7.99 7.77 -3.52
C TYR A 130 7.90 6.25 -3.63
N VAL A 131 8.72 5.56 -2.85
CA VAL A 131 8.55 4.13 -2.57
C VAL A 131 8.11 3.95 -1.13
N LEU A 132 7.09 3.12 -0.91
CA LEU A 132 6.62 2.71 0.40
C LEU A 132 6.99 1.23 0.63
N THR A 133 7.83 0.97 1.63
CA THR A 133 8.44 -0.34 1.90
C THR A 133 8.00 -0.89 3.26
N PRO A 134 7.05 -1.84 3.30
CA PRO A 134 6.72 -2.55 4.54
C PRO A 134 7.87 -3.45 4.97
N ILE A 135 8.22 -3.43 6.25
CA ILE A 135 9.21 -4.31 6.87
C ILE A 135 8.52 -5.19 7.90
N ALA A 136 8.54 -6.51 7.73
CA ALA A 136 8.05 -7.40 8.78
C ALA A 136 9.03 -7.39 9.96
N ALA A 137 8.51 -7.31 11.19
CA ALA A 137 9.28 -7.36 12.43
C ALA A 137 9.84 -8.78 12.74
N ASP A 138 10.71 -9.26 11.85
CA ASP A 138 11.43 -10.52 11.91
C ASP A 138 12.88 -10.30 11.48
N ASN A 139 13.86 -10.77 12.26
CA ASN A 139 15.28 -10.42 12.10
C ASN A 139 15.81 -10.65 10.68
N PHE A 140 15.45 -11.77 10.02
CA PHE A 140 15.92 -12.05 8.66
C PHE A 140 15.27 -11.14 7.60
N VAL A 141 14.02 -10.74 7.84
CA VAL A 141 13.27 -9.87 6.93
C VAL A 141 13.71 -8.42 7.05
N MET A 142 14.10 -7.99 8.25
CA MET A 142 14.58 -6.62 8.52
C MET A 142 15.84 -6.30 7.71
N ASP A 143 16.85 -7.18 7.72
CA ASP A 143 18.10 -6.96 6.99
C ASP A 143 17.88 -6.88 5.48
N SER A 144 17.04 -7.78 4.93
CA SER A 144 16.72 -7.79 3.50
C SER A 144 16.05 -6.48 3.05
N SER A 145 15.11 -5.99 3.87
CA SER A 145 14.36 -4.76 3.57
C SER A 145 15.26 -3.52 3.70
N PHE A 146 16.17 -3.52 4.67
CA PHE A 146 17.17 -2.47 4.86
C PHE A 146 18.14 -2.39 3.67
N VAL A 147 18.71 -3.54 3.25
CA VAL A 147 19.61 -3.60 2.10
C VAL A 147 18.90 -3.14 0.82
N PHE A 148 17.65 -3.55 0.63
CA PHE A 148 16.82 -3.09 -0.49
C PHE A 148 16.69 -1.56 -0.52
N ALA A 149 16.18 -0.94 0.55
CA ALA A 149 15.95 0.50 0.59
C ALA A 149 17.25 1.30 0.43
N LYS A 150 18.34 0.86 1.08
CA LYS A 150 19.66 1.48 0.94
C LYS A 150 20.19 1.39 -0.49
N SER A 151 19.98 0.26 -1.16
CA SER A 151 20.44 0.07 -2.54
C SER A 151 19.67 0.93 -3.52
N VAL A 152 18.34 1.05 -3.34
CA VAL A 152 17.51 1.97 -4.13
C VAL A 152 17.97 3.42 -3.96
N MET A 153 18.17 3.88 -2.73
CA MET A 153 18.62 5.26 -2.47
C MET A 153 20.03 5.52 -3.02
N LYS A 154 20.98 4.61 -2.83
CA LYS A 154 22.34 4.74 -3.41
C LYS A 154 22.31 4.79 -4.93
N CYS A 155 21.46 3.99 -5.58
CA CYS A 155 21.29 4.04 -7.02
C CYS A 155 20.59 5.33 -7.49
N ALA A 156 19.67 5.86 -6.69
CA ALA A 156 19.00 7.13 -6.94
C ALA A 156 19.97 8.32 -6.87
N GLU A 157 20.86 8.37 -5.87
CA GLU A 157 21.90 9.41 -5.72
C GLU A 157 22.83 9.52 -6.93
N ASN A 158 23.11 8.39 -7.59
CA ASN A 158 23.96 8.35 -8.78
C ASN A 158 23.23 8.77 -10.07
N ARG A 159 21.93 9.08 -10.01
CA ARG A 159 21.10 9.45 -11.16
C ARG A 159 20.65 10.90 -11.04
N LYS A 160 20.85 11.68 -12.09
CA LYS A 160 20.32 13.04 -12.18
C LYS A 160 18.90 13.01 -12.74
N ASN A 161 18.03 13.89 -12.25
CA ASN A 161 16.68 14.15 -12.78
C ASN A 161 15.74 12.94 -12.81
N ILE A 162 15.78 12.07 -11.79
CA ILE A 162 14.75 11.04 -11.61
C ILE A 162 13.59 11.56 -10.75
N PRO A 163 12.34 11.13 -11.00
CA PRO A 163 11.18 11.50 -10.18
C PRO A 163 11.26 11.08 -8.70
N LEU A 164 11.97 10.00 -8.39
CA LEU A 164 12.02 9.42 -7.05
C LEU A 164 12.66 10.40 -6.05
N LYS A 165 11.87 10.81 -5.06
CA LYS A 165 12.27 11.75 -4.00
C LYS A 165 12.82 11.02 -2.78
N ASP A 166 12.13 9.96 -2.33
CA ASP A 166 12.50 9.24 -1.10
C ASP A 166 11.89 7.83 -1.05
N VAL A 167 12.46 6.98 -0.19
CA VAL A 167 11.92 5.68 0.20
C VAL A 167 11.47 5.76 1.67
N PHE A 168 10.17 5.54 1.92
CA PHE A 168 9.58 5.45 3.25
C PHE A 168 9.42 4.01 3.68
N LEU A 169 9.99 3.65 4.83
CA LEU A 169 9.88 2.34 5.43
C LEU A 169 8.88 2.37 6.59
N PHE A 170 8.16 1.29 6.82
CA PHE A 170 7.24 1.18 7.96
C PHE A 170 7.11 -0.26 8.45
N TRP A 171 6.82 -0.42 9.73
CA TRP A 171 6.75 -1.74 10.36
C TRP A 171 5.43 -2.45 10.07
N THR A 172 5.51 -3.73 9.72
CA THR A 172 4.38 -4.65 9.64
C THR A 172 4.59 -5.88 10.51
N LYS A 173 3.49 -6.56 10.84
CA LYS A 173 3.49 -7.80 11.63
C LYS A 173 4.22 -7.65 12.97
N VAL A 174 4.07 -6.49 13.62
CA VAL A 174 4.67 -6.26 14.94
C VAL A 174 3.89 -7.06 15.97
N LYS A 175 4.56 -8.00 16.64
CA LYS A 175 3.94 -8.81 17.69
C LYS A 175 3.92 -8.01 18.99
N LYS A 176 2.91 -8.24 19.83
CA LYS A 176 2.85 -7.63 21.18
C LYS A 176 4.08 -7.93 22.04
N ARG A 177 4.75 -9.07 21.78
CA ARG A 177 5.97 -9.52 22.47
C ARG A 177 7.23 -9.29 21.64
N SER A 178 7.15 -8.51 20.56
CA SER A 178 8.35 -8.14 19.79
C SER A 178 9.33 -7.43 20.73
N ASN A 179 10.61 -7.74 20.56
CA ASN A 179 11.66 -7.07 21.33
C ASN A 179 11.73 -5.61 20.85
N THR A 180 11.18 -4.70 21.66
CA THR A 180 11.11 -3.27 21.35
C THR A 180 12.49 -2.67 21.19
N GLU A 181 13.47 -3.13 21.98
CA GLU A 181 14.86 -2.67 21.88
C GLU A 181 15.47 -2.99 20.51
N VAL A 182 15.17 -4.16 19.95
CA VAL A 182 15.64 -4.54 18.61
C VAL A 182 15.01 -3.62 17.56
N LEU A 183 13.70 -3.38 17.62
CA LEU A 183 13.02 -2.48 16.68
C LEU A 183 13.57 -1.06 16.77
N ASP A 184 13.76 -0.54 17.98
CA ASP A 184 14.31 0.80 18.22
C ASP A 184 15.74 0.94 17.70
N ASN A 185 16.58 -0.08 17.93
CA ASN A 185 17.94 -0.14 17.40
C ASN A 185 17.97 -0.15 15.87
N TYR A 186 17.07 -0.92 15.23
CA TYR A 186 16.95 -0.91 13.76
C TYR A 186 16.43 0.43 13.23
N MET A 187 15.45 1.05 13.89
CA MET A 187 14.98 2.39 13.53
C MET A 187 16.10 3.43 13.63
N ALA A 188 16.90 3.39 14.71
CA ALA A 188 18.05 4.27 14.89
C ALA A 188 19.12 4.04 13.81
N LEU A 189 19.40 2.78 13.47
CA LEU A 189 20.33 2.42 12.40
C LEU A 189 19.85 2.94 11.03
N MET A 190 18.57 2.75 10.70
CA MET A 190 17.97 3.24 9.46
C MET A 190 18.06 4.77 9.35
N LYS A 191 17.68 5.48 10.43
CA LYS A 191 17.80 6.95 10.50
C LYS A 191 19.25 7.41 10.33
N LYS A 192 20.22 6.75 10.99
CA LYS A 192 21.65 7.04 10.86
C LYS A 192 22.17 6.85 9.42
N GLN A 193 21.54 5.96 8.65
CA GLN A 193 21.89 5.67 7.27
C GLN A 193 21.10 6.53 6.26
N GLY A 194 20.37 7.55 6.74
CA GLY A 194 19.62 8.48 5.91
C GLY A 194 18.27 7.97 5.42
N LEU A 195 17.86 6.76 5.81
CA LEU A 195 16.58 6.18 5.42
C LEU A 195 15.43 6.80 6.21
N LYS A 196 14.28 7.00 5.55
CA LYS A 196 13.07 7.53 6.17
C LYS A 196 12.22 6.39 6.71
N ILE A 197 12.20 6.21 8.02
CA ILE A 197 11.28 5.27 8.67
C ILE A 197 10.12 6.03 9.31
N LEU A 198 8.91 5.54 9.09
CA LEU A 198 7.67 6.02 9.69
C LEU A 198 7.58 5.58 11.15
N ASP A 199 6.94 6.39 11.97
CA ASP A 199 6.76 6.13 13.40
C ASP A 199 5.59 5.16 13.66
N SER A 200 4.62 5.11 12.76
CA SER A 200 3.50 4.17 12.81
C SER A 200 3.93 2.70 12.61
N MET A 201 3.25 1.80 13.32
CA MET A 201 3.51 0.36 13.27
C MET A 201 2.20 -0.41 13.04
N ILE A 202 2.26 -1.44 12.20
CA ILE A 202 1.13 -2.34 11.95
C ILE A 202 1.30 -3.63 12.78
N PRO A 203 0.43 -3.88 13.78
CA PRO A 203 0.53 -5.08 14.58
C PRO A 203 0.14 -6.35 13.81
N ASP A 204 0.66 -7.49 14.26
CA ASP A 204 0.35 -8.81 13.69
C ASP A 204 -1.06 -9.26 14.13
N LEU A 205 -2.08 -8.90 13.35
CA LEU A 205 -3.48 -9.15 13.66
C LEU A 205 -4.17 -9.92 12.53
N CYS A 206 -4.89 -10.99 12.89
CA CYS A 206 -5.66 -11.79 11.94
C CYS A 206 -6.76 -11.00 11.21
N ARG A 207 -7.09 -9.77 11.63
CA ARG A 207 -8.07 -8.93 10.92
C ARG A 207 -7.59 -8.61 9.50
N TYR A 208 -6.29 -8.41 9.28
CA TYR A 208 -5.72 -8.13 7.95
C TYR A 208 -5.86 -9.28 6.93
N ASP A 209 -6.22 -10.48 7.40
CA ASP A 209 -6.47 -11.64 6.56
C ASP A 209 -7.96 -11.82 6.20
N LYS A 210 -8.86 -11.00 6.77
CA LYS A 210 -10.31 -11.13 6.59
C LYS A 210 -10.79 -10.39 5.34
N GLU A 211 -11.01 -11.15 4.27
CA GLU A 211 -11.73 -10.71 3.07
C GLU A 211 -13.25 -10.73 3.26
N LEU A 212 -14.00 -10.19 2.29
CA LEU A 212 -15.44 -10.42 2.22
C LEU A 212 -15.71 -11.92 2.10
N SER A 213 -16.73 -12.38 2.82
CA SER A 213 -17.15 -13.77 2.84
C SER A 213 -18.64 -13.89 3.05
N SER A 214 -19.22 -14.96 2.52
CA SER A 214 -20.60 -15.37 2.80
C SER A 214 -20.77 -15.96 4.21
N ARG A 215 -19.71 -16.53 4.79
CA ARG A 215 -19.76 -17.24 6.08
C ARG A 215 -19.42 -16.35 7.27
N THR A 216 -18.45 -15.44 7.11
CA THR A 216 -18.00 -14.58 8.20
C THR A 216 -18.71 -13.23 8.14
N ARG A 217 -19.09 -12.70 9.32
CA ARG A 217 -19.74 -11.39 9.43
C ARG A 217 -18.78 -10.21 9.44
N THR A 218 -17.47 -10.46 9.46
CA THR A 218 -16.43 -9.46 9.66
C THR A 218 -15.41 -9.51 8.54
N TYR A 219 -15.11 -8.35 7.96
CA TYR A 219 -14.03 -8.14 6.98
C TYR A 219 -13.11 -7.00 7.45
N PHE A 220 -11.96 -6.88 6.81
CA PHE A 220 -11.03 -5.77 6.99
C PHE A 220 -10.24 -5.48 5.71
N ARG A 221 -9.83 -6.53 4.99
CA ARG A 221 -9.19 -6.46 3.67
C ARG A 221 -10.27 -6.49 2.59
N CYS A 222 -10.63 -5.33 2.07
CA CYS A 222 -11.62 -5.18 1.02
C CYS A 222 -11.24 -4.00 0.12
N SER A 223 -11.44 -4.15 -1.18
CA SER A 223 -11.17 -3.14 -2.20
C SER A 223 -12.38 -2.27 -2.54
N LEU A 224 -13.57 -2.66 -2.08
CA LEU A 224 -14.84 -1.98 -2.35
C LEU A 224 -15.37 -1.21 -1.14
N LEU A 225 -15.09 -1.66 0.08
CA LEU A 225 -15.60 -1.07 1.31
C LEU A 225 -14.46 -0.66 2.24
N PRO A 226 -14.64 0.40 3.06
CA PRO A 226 -13.64 0.78 4.06
C PRO A 226 -13.48 -0.31 5.12
N PRO A 227 -12.30 -0.44 5.75
CA PRO A 227 -12.19 -1.20 6.99
C PRO A 227 -13.24 -0.71 8.01
N PRO A 228 -14.01 -1.61 8.66
CA PRO A 228 -15.05 -1.18 9.59
C PRO A 228 -14.48 -0.32 10.73
N ALA A 229 -15.13 0.80 11.05
CA ALA A 229 -14.62 1.77 12.03
C ALA A 229 -14.29 1.14 13.40
N GLY A 230 -15.14 0.23 13.89
CA GLY A 230 -14.90 -0.49 15.14
C GLY A 230 -13.69 -1.42 15.12
N GLN A 231 -13.14 -1.74 13.94
CA GLN A 231 -11.92 -2.52 13.76
C GLN A 231 -10.68 -1.67 13.44
N LEU A 232 -10.79 -0.35 13.30
CA LEU A 232 -9.61 0.51 13.08
C LEU A 232 -8.78 0.67 14.36
N LYS A 233 -9.45 0.78 15.52
CA LYS A 233 -8.76 0.93 16.81
C LYS A 233 -7.79 -0.22 17.05
N GLY A 234 -6.53 0.14 17.31
CA GLY A 234 -5.43 -0.78 17.56
C GLY A 234 -4.96 -1.57 16.33
N SER A 235 -5.39 -1.21 15.12
CA SER A 235 -4.87 -1.79 13.88
C SER A 235 -3.57 -1.12 13.41
N GLY A 236 -3.28 0.11 13.83
CA GLY A 236 -2.16 0.90 13.31
C GLY A 236 -2.43 1.51 11.92
N LEU A 237 -3.53 1.12 11.25
CA LEU A 237 -3.82 1.56 9.89
C LEU A 237 -4.19 3.05 9.81
N GLN A 238 -4.94 3.55 10.80
CA GLN A 238 -5.35 4.95 10.84
C GLN A 238 -4.15 5.85 11.12
N GLU A 239 -3.28 5.42 12.03
CA GLU A 239 -2.03 6.08 12.39
C GLU A 239 -1.10 6.16 11.17
N LEU A 240 -0.91 5.05 10.45
CA LEU A 240 -0.14 5.02 9.21
C LEU A 240 -0.74 5.95 8.14
N ALA A 241 -2.06 5.91 7.93
CA ALA A 241 -2.71 6.75 6.94
C ALA A 241 -2.55 8.25 7.25
N ASN A 242 -2.73 8.64 8.52
CA ASN A 242 -2.54 10.02 8.97
C ASN A 242 -1.09 10.48 8.75
N GLU A 243 -0.12 9.64 9.12
CA GLU A 243 1.30 9.95 8.94
C GLU A 243 1.65 10.11 7.44
N LEU A 244 1.16 9.21 6.58
CA LEU A 244 1.38 9.31 5.13
C LEU A 244 0.74 10.55 4.52
N ILE A 245 -0.46 10.97 4.95
CA ILE A 245 -1.08 12.22 4.50
C ILE A 245 -0.15 13.41 4.78
N VAL A 246 0.46 13.45 5.97
CA VAL A 246 1.42 14.51 6.33
C VAL A 246 2.70 14.41 5.49
N LYS A 247 3.31 13.21 5.38
CA LYS A 247 4.58 13.03 4.64
C LYS A 247 4.46 13.30 3.15
N PHE A 248 3.30 12.97 2.57
CA PHE A 248 3.02 13.14 1.15
C PHE A 248 2.31 14.45 0.83
N ASN A 249 1.90 15.25 1.82
CA ASN A 249 1.11 16.46 1.63
C ASN A 249 -0.18 16.20 0.80
N LEU A 250 -0.90 15.14 1.17
CA LEU A 250 -2.13 14.71 0.48
C LEU A 250 -3.35 15.57 0.83
#